data_AF-A0A182EM46-F1
#
_entry.id   AF-A0A182EM46-F1
#
_cell.length_a   1.000
_cell.length_b   1.000
_cell.length_c   1.000
_cell.angle_alpha   90.00
_cell.angle_beta   90.00
_cell.angle_gamma   90.00
#
_symmetry.space_group_name_H-M   'P 1'
#
loop_
_entity.id
_entity.type
_entity.pdbx_description
1 polymer ?
#
loop_
_entity_poly.entity_id
_entity_poly.type
_entity_poly.pdbx_seq_one_letter_code
_entity_poly.pdbx_strand_id
1 'polypeptide(L)'
;MDRRGSGQSSGVGAASPRKHQSFPTCVTDVLEQVTKVCGQQGQKWRGPAALRNNELQYQLDNDLFCISPDRRVSRLNQIQQLRLMQILCDYFKERESEPRGHQYSYFEAIFCGREGESFLHETRITLLINLCSLAVQYPCYSVLNHISQWLHKIGSGKSYAQQFVSQLVDHYIFIADDSNLHKYLLPLADEVPEFVSYFVAYSVTKDSLRQSLFMVLNHWLTGRRSDLIMAFIKETPVVAKHFASVTFPYMVVHDCCVGGIYKNPLHGFTTMLYADWKISPSLELRPALEILSETADYSVFDRNILCYHVHLAKLSHVLTQKDLMDILDNPKSSLYFKSLKDELLEIFGFQEFEILIKVFPEISANMSVMFANSRSNQANNGYLVEFKAGRSNLQAGSTVDRRKVVADKTKGLVFIKQSSDQLMHFCWKNRETGAVVD
;
A
#
# COMPACT_ATOMS: atom_id res chain seq x y z
N MET A 1 -19.76 -77.52 -50.62
CA MET A 1 -19.17 -76.48 -51.48
C MET A 1 -19.72 -75.14 -50.99
N ASP A 2 -19.11 -74.59 -49.95
CA ASP A 2 -17.98 -73.64 -50.01
C ASP A 2 -18.35 -72.20 -50.38
N ARG A 3 -18.17 -71.30 -49.38
CA ARG A 3 -17.43 -70.01 -49.44
C ARG A 3 -18.17 -68.83 -50.08
N ARG A 4 -18.03 -67.55 -49.68
CA ARG A 4 -17.20 -66.69 -48.77
C ARG A 4 -17.99 -65.35 -48.73
N GLY A 5 -17.89 -64.40 -47.81
CA GLY A 5 -17.04 -64.17 -46.65
C GLY A 5 -17.47 -62.82 -46.03
N SER A 6 -17.44 -62.75 -44.70
CA SER A 6 -17.71 -61.54 -43.91
C SER A 6 -16.38 -60.88 -43.53
N GLY A 7 -16.19 -59.64 -43.97
CA GLY A 7 -15.09 -58.78 -43.57
C GLY A 7 -15.52 -57.85 -42.43
N GLN A 8 -14.80 -57.90 -41.32
CA GLN A 8 -14.87 -56.97 -40.20
C GLN A 8 -14.41 -55.56 -40.62
N SER A 9 -15.13 -54.52 -40.18
CA SER A 9 -14.56 -53.19 -39.98
C SER A 9 -14.72 -52.79 -38.52
N SER A 10 -13.56 -52.82 -37.85
CA SER A 10 -13.16 -52.19 -36.60
C SER A 10 -14.03 -51.04 -36.09
N GLY A 11 -14.59 -51.25 -34.90
CA GLY A 11 -15.26 -50.22 -34.11
C GLY A 11 -14.27 -49.16 -33.64
N VAL A 12 -14.48 -47.94 -34.13
CA VAL A 12 -13.99 -46.73 -33.47
C VAL A 12 -15.05 -46.37 -32.44
N GLY A 13 -14.73 -46.57 -31.16
CA GLY A 13 -15.58 -46.13 -30.06
C GLY A 13 -15.78 -44.61 -30.15
N ALA A 14 -16.93 -44.20 -30.64
CA ALA A 14 -17.38 -42.83 -30.54
C ALA A 14 -17.50 -42.50 -29.06
N ALA A 15 -16.63 -41.60 -28.58
CA ALA A 15 -16.75 -41.02 -27.27
C ALA A 15 -18.16 -40.43 -27.14
N SER A 16 -18.94 -40.96 -26.20
CA SER A 16 -20.26 -40.44 -25.86
C SER A 16 -20.14 -38.92 -25.62
N PRO A 17 -21.05 -38.08 -26.15
CA PRO A 17 -21.03 -36.65 -25.84
C PRO A 17 -21.15 -36.51 -24.33
N ARG A 18 -20.12 -35.96 -23.67
CA ARG A 18 -20.11 -35.74 -22.23
C ARG A 18 -21.40 -34.99 -21.89
N LYS A 19 -22.31 -35.62 -21.12
CA LYS A 19 -23.50 -34.95 -20.59
C LYS A 19 -23.02 -33.68 -19.89
N HIS A 20 -23.42 -32.50 -20.37
CA HIS A 20 -23.16 -31.25 -19.66
C HIS A 20 -23.76 -31.37 -18.27
N GLN A 21 -22.89 -31.45 -17.26
CA GLN A 21 -23.32 -31.50 -15.87
C GLN A 21 -23.83 -30.13 -15.46
N SER A 22 -24.79 -30.09 -14.53
CA SER A 22 -25.30 -28.83 -13.99
C SER A 22 -24.33 -28.24 -12.96
N PHE A 23 -24.37 -26.92 -12.78
CA PHE A 23 -23.73 -26.25 -11.66
C PHE A 23 -24.18 -26.88 -10.32
N PRO A 24 -23.27 -27.11 -9.35
CA PRO A 24 -21.86 -26.74 -9.34
C PRO A 24 -20.90 -27.82 -9.90
N THR A 25 -21.35 -29.03 -10.22
CA THR A 25 -20.44 -30.15 -10.54
C THR A 25 -19.61 -29.90 -11.82
N CYS A 26 -20.16 -29.17 -12.80
CA CYS A 26 -19.40 -28.76 -13.98
C CYS A 26 -18.17 -27.89 -13.66
N VAL A 27 -18.24 -27.08 -12.61
CA VAL A 27 -17.16 -26.20 -12.13
C VAL A 27 -16.01 -27.05 -11.60
N THR A 28 -16.30 -28.01 -10.72
CA THR A 28 -15.28 -28.89 -10.13
C THR A 28 -14.58 -29.73 -11.19
N ASP A 29 -15.33 -30.29 -12.15
CA ASP A 29 -14.76 -31.08 -13.24
C ASP A 29 -13.80 -30.25 -14.12
N VAL A 30 -14.14 -28.99 -14.41
CA VAL A 30 -13.27 -28.09 -15.18
C VAL A 30 -12.04 -27.67 -14.38
N LEU A 31 -12.16 -27.41 -13.08
CA LEU A 31 -11.00 -27.09 -12.23
C LEU A 31 -10.03 -28.27 -12.11
N GLU A 32 -10.53 -29.51 -12.07
CA GLU A 32 -9.66 -30.68 -12.19
C GLU A 32 -8.94 -30.75 -13.54
N GLN A 33 -9.62 -30.39 -14.65
CA GLN A 33 -8.99 -30.32 -15.95
C GLN A 33 -7.90 -29.25 -16.01
N VAL A 34 -8.12 -28.07 -15.40
CA VAL A 34 -7.08 -27.05 -15.23
C VAL A 34 -5.88 -27.64 -14.49
N THR A 35 -6.10 -28.32 -13.36
CA THR A 35 -5.03 -28.96 -12.58
C THR A 35 -4.25 -29.97 -13.44
N LYS A 36 -4.95 -30.83 -14.19
CA LYS A 36 -4.35 -31.85 -15.07
C LYS A 36 -3.51 -31.24 -16.19
N VAL A 37 -4.06 -30.24 -16.90
CA VAL A 37 -3.39 -29.60 -18.05
C VAL A 37 -2.15 -28.84 -17.61
N CYS A 38 -2.25 -28.04 -16.54
CA CYS A 38 -1.13 -27.27 -16.01
C CYS A 38 -0.07 -28.18 -15.35
N GLY A 39 -0.49 -29.26 -14.67
CA GLY A 39 0.42 -30.21 -14.00
C GLY A 39 1.22 -31.11 -14.95
N GLN A 40 0.68 -31.48 -16.12
CA GLN A 40 1.37 -32.34 -17.09
C GLN A 40 2.51 -31.64 -17.85
N GLN A 41 2.54 -30.31 -17.87
CA GLN A 41 3.41 -29.53 -18.77
C GLN A 41 4.56 -28.81 -18.03
N GLY A 42 5.14 -29.48 -17.03
CA GLY A 42 6.24 -28.98 -16.20
C GLY A 42 7.29 -28.16 -16.95
N GLN A 43 7.63 -26.99 -16.37
CA GLN A 43 8.69 -26.03 -16.76
C GLN A 43 8.61 -25.39 -18.16
N LYS A 44 7.75 -25.85 -19.08
CA LYS A 44 7.59 -25.26 -20.43
C LYS A 44 6.59 -24.10 -20.51
N TRP A 45 5.94 -23.74 -19.40
CA TRP A 45 4.96 -22.64 -19.30
C TRP A 45 5.58 -21.25 -19.11
N ARG A 46 6.83 -21.03 -19.53
CA ARG A 46 7.46 -19.69 -19.57
C ARG A 46 7.15 -18.93 -20.87
N GLY A 47 5.90 -18.97 -21.33
CA GLY A 47 5.49 -18.21 -22.51
C GLY A 47 3.98 -18.22 -22.72
N PRO A 48 3.46 -17.46 -23.71
CA PRO A 48 2.02 -17.28 -23.95
C PRO A 48 1.23 -18.55 -24.30
N ALA A 49 1.82 -19.74 -24.19
CA ALA A 49 1.25 -21.01 -24.62
C ALA A 49 0.06 -21.46 -23.76
N ALA A 50 0.00 -21.02 -22.49
CA ALA A 50 -1.15 -21.16 -21.58
C ALA A 50 -2.46 -20.62 -22.16
N LEU A 51 -2.36 -19.44 -22.76
CA LEU A 51 -3.46 -18.72 -23.42
C LEU A 51 -3.93 -19.44 -24.70
N ARG A 52 -3.21 -20.47 -25.18
CA ARG A 52 -3.47 -21.10 -26.49
C ARG A 52 -4.19 -22.44 -26.42
N ASN A 53 -4.45 -23.00 -25.24
CA ASN A 53 -5.32 -24.18 -25.15
C ASN A 53 -6.78 -23.73 -25.31
N ASN A 54 -7.17 -23.49 -26.57
CA ASN A 54 -8.50 -23.00 -26.93
C ASN A 54 -9.62 -23.91 -26.39
N GLU A 55 -9.37 -25.22 -26.31
CA GLU A 55 -10.32 -26.18 -25.77
C GLU A 55 -10.53 -25.97 -24.26
N LEU A 56 -9.45 -25.88 -23.47
CA LEU A 56 -9.56 -25.58 -22.05
C LEU A 56 -10.20 -24.21 -21.81
N GLN A 57 -9.85 -23.20 -22.60
CA GLN A 57 -10.43 -21.86 -22.48
C GLN A 57 -11.92 -21.86 -22.81
N TYR A 58 -12.37 -22.64 -23.80
CA TYR A 58 -13.78 -22.82 -24.13
C TYR A 58 -14.55 -23.54 -23.00
N GLN A 59 -13.96 -24.57 -22.41
CA GLN A 59 -14.54 -25.25 -21.24
C GLN A 59 -14.65 -24.32 -20.03
N LEU A 60 -13.62 -23.52 -19.74
CA LEU A 60 -13.67 -22.50 -18.70
C LEU A 60 -14.82 -21.51 -18.93
N ASP A 61 -14.95 -20.98 -20.15
CA ASP A 61 -16.04 -20.03 -20.44
C ASP A 61 -17.42 -20.66 -20.27
N ASN A 62 -17.62 -21.91 -20.71
CA ASN A 62 -18.93 -22.57 -20.69
C ASN A 62 -19.31 -23.20 -19.35
N ASP A 63 -18.37 -23.80 -18.63
CA ASP A 63 -18.66 -24.64 -17.47
C ASP A 63 -18.25 -23.97 -16.16
N LEU A 64 -17.18 -23.16 -16.15
CA LEU A 64 -16.75 -22.39 -14.97
C LEU A 64 -17.47 -21.04 -14.88
N PHE A 65 -17.33 -20.21 -15.92
CA PHE A 65 -17.93 -18.87 -15.96
C PHE A 65 -19.38 -18.89 -16.46
N CYS A 66 -19.83 -20.01 -17.04
CA CYS A 66 -21.15 -20.22 -17.62
C CYS A 66 -21.60 -19.12 -18.59
N ILE A 67 -20.71 -18.64 -19.44
CA ILE A 67 -20.94 -17.56 -20.41
C ILE A 67 -21.86 -18.07 -21.52
N SER A 68 -22.97 -17.36 -21.76
CA SER A 68 -23.89 -17.66 -22.88
C SER A 68 -23.19 -17.41 -24.22
N PRO A 69 -23.31 -18.32 -25.20
CA PRO A 69 -22.76 -18.13 -26.55
C PRO A 69 -23.29 -16.87 -27.25
N ASP A 70 -24.56 -16.52 -26.96
CA ASP A 70 -25.30 -15.53 -27.74
C ASP A 70 -25.26 -14.14 -27.10
N ARG A 71 -25.35 -14.09 -25.76
CA ARG A 71 -25.45 -12.83 -25.00
C ARG A 71 -24.14 -12.42 -24.36
N ARG A 72 -23.16 -13.34 -24.33
CA ARG A 72 -21.90 -13.19 -23.62
C ARG A 72 -22.05 -12.87 -22.12
N VAL A 73 -23.25 -12.97 -21.53
CA VAL A 73 -23.44 -12.80 -20.09
C VAL A 73 -23.33 -14.16 -19.40
N SER A 74 -22.84 -14.18 -18.14
CA SER A 74 -22.90 -15.39 -17.33
C SER A 74 -24.35 -15.83 -17.10
N ARG A 75 -24.61 -17.14 -17.22
CA ARG A 75 -25.90 -17.77 -16.91
C ARG A 75 -26.11 -17.97 -15.41
N LEU A 76 -25.10 -17.71 -14.58
CA LEU A 76 -25.20 -17.87 -13.12
C LEU A 76 -25.98 -16.73 -12.49
N ASN A 77 -26.93 -17.08 -11.62
CA ASN A 77 -27.58 -16.09 -10.75
C ASN A 77 -26.64 -15.64 -9.60
N GLN A 78 -27.05 -14.63 -8.84
CA GLN A 78 -26.21 -14.04 -7.77
C GLN A 78 -25.77 -15.06 -6.70
N ILE A 79 -26.65 -15.97 -6.29
CA ILE A 79 -26.32 -17.01 -5.30
C ILE A 79 -25.30 -17.99 -5.87
N GLN A 80 -25.47 -18.38 -7.15
CA GLN A 80 -24.52 -19.24 -7.84
C GLN A 80 -23.17 -18.56 -8.06
N GLN A 81 -23.14 -17.26 -8.37
CA GLN A 81 -21.90 -16.49 -8.47
C GLN A 81 -21.15 -16.45 -7.13
N LEU A 82 -21.87 -16.23 -6.02
CA LEU A 82 -21.28 -16.32 -4.68
C LEU A 82 -20.73 -17.73 -4.41
N ARG A 83 -21.47 -18.77 -4.76
CA ARG A 83 -21.03 -20.15 -4.60
C ARG A 83 -19.82 -20.48 -5.47
N LEU A 84 -19.75 -19.95 -6.69
CA LEU A 84 -18.58 -20.08 -7.56
C LEU A 84 -17.34 -19.44 -6.91
N MET A 85 -17.48 -18.24 -6.35
CA MET A 85 -16.36 -17.59 -5.65
C MET A 85 -15.88 -18.41 -4.44
N GLN A 86 -16.79 -19.02 -3.67
CA GLN A 86 -16.42 -19.94 -2.60
C GLN A 86 -15.63 -21.15 -3.13
N ILE A 87 -16.13 -21.81 -4.19
CA ILE A 87 -15.44 -22.95 -4.82
C ILE A 87 -14.04 -22.54 -5.31
N LEU A 88 -13.90 -21.36 -5.89
CA LEU A 88 -12.60 -20.85 -6.34
C LEU A 88 -11.65 -20.58 -5.16
N CYS A 89 -12.16 -19.98 -4.06
CA CYS A 89 -11.37 -19.81 -2.84
C CYS A 89 -10.86 -21.15 -2.31
N ASP A 90 -11.74 -22.16 -2.19
CA ASP A 90 -11.38 -23.49 -1.72
C ASP A 90 -10.33 -24.13 -2.65
N TYR A 91 -10.55 -24.04 -3.96
CA TYR A 91 -9.61 -24.54 -4.97
C TYR A 91 -8.22 -23.92 -4.84
N PHE A 92 -8.11 -22.60 -4.68
CA PHE A 92 -6.80 -21.95 -4.53
C PHE A 92 -6.14 -22.31 -3.18
N LYS A 93 -6.89 -22.38 -2.08
CA LYS A 93 -6.37 -22.81 -0.77
C LYS A 93 -5.80 -24.22 -0.81
N GLU A 94 -6.51 -25.16 -1.42
CA GLU A 94 -6.03 -26.55 -1.55
C GLU A 94 -4.69 -26.65 -2.30
N ARG A 95 -4.42 -25.70 -3.21
CA ARG A 95 -3.20 -25.66 -4.03
C ARG A 95 -2.06 -24.87 -3.39
N GLU A 96 -2.23 -24.25 -2.23
CA GLU A 96 -1.15 -23.54 -1.52
C GLU A 96 0.01 -24.46 -1.10
N SER A 97 -0.26 -25.76 -0.99
CA SER A 97 0.75 -26.80 -0.73
C SER A 97 1.64 -27.14 -1.93
N GLU A 98 1.23 -26.75 -3.14
CA GLU A 98 1.96 -27.06 -4.37
C GLU A 98 3.10 -26.07 -4.66
N PRO A 99 4.05 -26.36 -5.56
CA PRO A 99 5.10 -25.41 -5.93
C PRO A 99 4.52 -24.10 -6.49
N ARG A 100 5.08 -22.94 -6.07
CA ARG A 100 4.62 -21.59 -6.48
C ARG A 100 4.41 -21.41 -7.99
N GLY A 101 5.25 -22.03 -8.81
CA GLY A 101 5.14 -21.96 -10.27
C GLY A 101 3.86 -22.60 -10.82
N HIS A 102 3.36 -23.67 -10.19
CA HIS A 102 2.10 -24.30 -10.55
C HIS A 102 0.90 -23.47 -10.07
N GLN A 103 0.97 -22.95 -8.84
CA GLN A 103 -0.09 -22.11 -8.27
C GLN A 103 -0.47 -20.96 -9.20
N TYR A 104 0.51 -20.18 -9.65
CA TYR A 104 0.27 -19.06 -10.57
C TYR A 104 -0.22 -19.52 -11.95
N SER A 105 0.21 -20.69 -12.44
CA SER A 105 -0.26 -21.22 -13.72
C SER A 105 -1.77 -21.54 -13.72
N TYR A 106 -2.31 -21.98 -12.58
CA TYR A 106 -3.76 -22.19 -12.43
C TYR A 106 -4.51 -20.86 -12.49
N PHE A 107 -4.01 -19.85 -11.77
CA PHE A 107 -4.57 -18.49 -11.81
C PHE A 107 -4.56 -17.92 -13.24
N GLU A 108 -3.42 -18.01 -13.92
CA GLU A 108 -3.25 -17.48 -15.27
C GLU A 108 -4.17 -18.17 -16.28
N ALA A 109 -4.32 -19.50 -16.19
CA ALA A 109 -5.23 -20.27 -17.03
C ALA A 109 -6.70 -19.86 -16.83
N ILE A 110 -7.10 -19.64 -15.57
CA ILE A 110 -8.48 -19.31 -15.19
C ILE A 110 -8.83 -17.86 -15.58
N PHE A 111 -8.00 -16.88 -15.26
CA PHE A 111 -8.37 -15.46 -15.38
C PHE A 111 -7.71 -14.74 -16.55
N CYS A 112 -6.45 -15.06 -16.87
CA CYS A 112 -5.67 -14.36 -17.88
C CYS A 112 -5.79 -14.99 -19.27
N GLY A 113 -6.30 -16.22 -19.39
CA GLY A 113 -6.39 -17.01 -20.63
C GLY A 113 -7.11 -16.36 -21.83
N ARG A 114 -7.84 -15.26 -21.63
CA ARG A 114 -8.60 -14.54 -22.66
C ARG A 114 -8.15 -13.09 -22.91
N GLU A 115 -6.95 -12.68 -22.49
CA GLU A 115 -6.47 -11.28 -22.61
C GLU A 115 -6.65 -10.64 -24.02
N GLY A 116 -6.58 -11.43 -25.10
CA GLY A 116 -6.82 -10.97 -26.48
C GLY A 116 -8.30 -10.78 -26.87
N GLU A 117 -9.24 -11.27 -26.06
CA GLU A 117 -10.68 -11.25 -26.29
C GLU A 117 -11.36 -10.37 -25.23
N SER A 118 -11.34 -9.05 -25.48
CA SER A 118 -11.74 -8.00 -24.53
C SER A 118 -12.98 -8.37 -23.69
N PHE A 119 -14.09 -8.74 -24.32
CA PHE A 119 -15.32 -9.05 -23.60
C PHE A 119 -15.18 -10.23 -22.62
N LEU A 120 -14.62 -11.36 -23.07
CA LEU A 120 -14.49 -12.56 -22.24
C LEU A 120 -13.51 -12.31 -21.10
N HIS A 121 -12.41 -11.62 -21.39
CA HIS A 121 -11.46 -11.20 -20.39
C HIS A 121 -12.11 -10.32 -19.32
N GLU A 122 -12.82 -9.26 -19.70
CA GLU A 122 -13.49 -8.38 -18.72
C GLU A 122 -14.49 -9.15 -17.84
N THR A 123 -15.22 -10.11 -18.41
CA THR A 123 -16.14 -10.97 -17.63
C THR A 123 -15.42 -11.78 -16.56
N ARG A 124 -14.27 -12.36 -16.90
CA ARG A 124 -13.45 -13.13 -15.96
C ARG A 124 -12.80 -12.23 -14.90
N ILE A 125 -12.30 -11.06 -15.28
CA ILE A 125 -11.71 -10.09 -14.36
C ILE A 125 -12.76 -9.50 -13.41
N THR A 126 -14.00 -9.31 -13.87
CA THR A 126 -15.11 -8.86 -13.00
C THR A 126 -15.40 -9.87 -11.89
N LEU A 127 -15.41 -11.18 -12.22
CA LEU A 127 -15.50 -12.22 -11.20
C LEU A 127 -14.29 -12.20 -10.26
N LEU A 128 -13.09 -12.00 -10.79
CA LEU A 128 -11.85 -11.93 -10.00
C LEU A 128 -11.85 -10.77 -9.01
N ILE A 129 -12.36 -9.59 -9.40
CA ILE A 129 -12.50 -8.42 -8.51
C ILE A 129 -13.43 -8.75 -7.33
N ASN A 130 -14.56 -9.40 -7.60
CA ASN A 130 -15.46 -9.84 -6.54
C ASN A 130 -14.82 -10.95 -5.66
N LEU A 131 -14.11 -11.89 -6.27
CA LEU A 131 -13.37 -12.93 -5.57
C LEU A 131 -12.30 -12.35 -4.65
N CYS A 132 -11.58 -11.31 -5.09
CA CYS A 132 -10.58 -10.61 -4.29
C CYS A 132 -11.20 -10.07 -2.99
N SER A 133 -12.39 -9.47 -3.07
CA SER A 133 -13.10 -9.04 -1.88
C SER A 133 -13.47 -10.20 -0.96
N LEU A 134 -14.00 -11.30 -1.49
CA LEU A 134 -14.35 -12.46 -0.68
C LEU A 134 -13.13 -13.10 -0.02
N ALA A 135 -11.99 -13.16 -0.74
CA ALA A 135 -10.74 -13.76 -0.27
C ALA A 135 -10.10 -13.01 0.90
N VAL A 136 -10.40 -11.71 1.07
CA VAL A 136 -10.00 -10.93 2.26
C VAL A 136 -10.81 -11.38 3.49
N GLN A 137 -12.13 -11.53 3.35
CA GLN A 137 -13.01 -11.94 4.45
C GLN A 137 -12.88 -13.43 4.80
N TYR A 138 -12.61 -14.27 3.79
CA TYR A 138 -12.33 -15.69 3.91
C TYR A 138 -10.88 -15.98 3.49
N PRO A 139 -9.90 -15.77 4.40
CA PRO A 139 -8.46 -15.65 4.10
C PRO A 139 -7.94 -16.63 3.06
N CYS A 140 -7.88 -16.20 1.80
CA CYS A 140 -7.33 -16.93 0.65
C CYS A 140 -6.27 -16.03 -0.01
N TYR A 141 -5.18 -15.82 0.72
CA TYR A 141 -4.16 -14.82 0.37
C TYR A 141 -3.37 -15.19 -0.88
N SER A 142 -3.30 -16.47 -1.26
CA SER A 142 -2.76 -16.92 -2.55
C SER A 142 -3.40 -16.21 -3.74
N VAL A 143 -4.73 -15.97 -3.73
CA VAL A 143 -5.42 -15.24 -4.79
C VAL A 143 -4.89 -13.80 -4.89
N LEU A 144 -4.72 -13.10 -3.77
CA LEU A 144 -4.21 -11.72 -3.75
C LEU A 144 -2.75 -11.65 -4.20
N ASN A 145 -1.92 -12.62 -3.82
CA ASN A 145 -0.55 -12.75 -4.31
C ASN A 145 -0.53 -12.93 -5.84
N HIS A 146 -1.37 -13.79 -6.39
CA HIS A 146 -1.45 -13.97 -7.85
C HIS A 146 -2.00 -12.73 -8.57
N ILE A 147 -2.96 -12.01 -7.98
CA ILE A 147 -3.40 -10.71 -8.50
C ILE A 147 -2.23 -9.73 -8.54
N SER A 148 -1.45 -9.60 -7.47
CA SER A 148 -0.29 -8.68 -7.45
C SER A 148 0.76 -9.06 -8.50
N GLN A 149 1.07 -10.35 -8.65
CA GLN A 149 1.99 -10.85 -9.68
C GLN A 149 1.49 -10.52 -11.10
N TRP A 150 0.20 -10.68 -11.35
CA TRP A 150 -0.40 -10.37 -12.65
C TRP A 150 -0.43 -8.86 -12.92
N LEU A 151 -0.84 -8.05 -11.95
CA LEU A 151 -0.84 -6.58 -12.05
C LEU A 151 0.57 -6.04 -12.35
N HIS A 152 1.59 -6.59 -11.70
CA HIS A 152 2.99 -6.23 -11.97
C HIS A 152 3.41 -6.59 -13.40
N LYS A 153 3.00 -7.78 -13.90
CA LYS A 153 3.30 -8.25 -15.26
C LYS A 153 2.66 -7.38 -16.35
N ILE A 154 1.39 -6.98 -16.19
CA ILE A 154 0.67 -6.20 -17.21
C ILE A 154 1.00 -4.70 -17.17
N GLY A 155 1.55 -4.21 -16.04
CA GLY A 155 1.88 -2.81 -15.85
C GLY A 155 0.65 -1.89 -15.88
N SER A 156 0.79 -0.71 -16.48
CA SER A 156 -0.23 0.35 -16.47
C SER A 156 -1.22 0.32 -17.62
N GLY A 157 -1.21 -0.73 -18.45
CA GLY A 157 -2.02 -0.76 -19.68
C GLY A 157 -3.53 -0.67 -19.42
N LYS A 158 -4.00 -1.08 -18.23
CA LYS A 158 -5.40 -1.03 -17.80
C LYS A 158 -5.49 -0.65 -16.32
N SER A 159 -6.59 -0.02 -15.91
CA SER A 159 -6.83 0.46 -14.54
C SER A 159 -7.22 -0.64 -13.54
N TYR A 160 -6.85 -1.90 -13.77
CA TYR A 160 -7.33 -3.01 -12.94
C TYR A 160 -6.91 -2.88 -11.48
N ALA A 161 -5.68 -2.48 -11.19
CA ALA A 161 -5.23 -2.25 -9.82
C ALA A 161 -6.16 -1.29 -9.06
N GLN A 162 -6.58 -0.21 -9.71
CA GLN A 162 -7.55 0.74 -9.13
C GLN A 162 -8.93 0.11 -8.96
N GLN A 163 -9.39 -0.74 -9.87
CA GLN A 163 -10.69 -1.43 -9.74
C GLN A 163 -10.70 -2.41 -8.56
N PHE A 164 -9.64 -3.21 -8.37
CA PHE A 164 -9.51 -4.07 -7.18
C PHE A 164 -9.53 -3.26 -5.89
N VAL A 165 -8.74 -2.19 -5.85
CA VAL A 165 -8.64 -1.35 -4.65
C VAL A 165 -9.95 -0.62 -4.37
N SER A 166 -10.62 -0.09 -5.39
CA SER A 166 -11.94 0.55 -5.27
C SER A 166 -12.96 -0.42 -4.68
N GLN A 167 -13.02 -1.66 -5.18
CA GLN A 167 -13.92 -2.68 -4.65
C GLN A 167 -13.69 -2.95 -3.16
N LEU A 168 -12.43 -3.03 -2.74
CA LEU A 168 -12.09 -3.23 -1.34
C LEU A 168 -12.40 -1.99 -0.49
N VAL A 169 -12.15 -0.78 -0.99
CA VAL A 169 -12.54 0.46 -0.29
C VAL A 169 -14.06 0.50 -0.09
N ASP A 170 -14.83 0.19 -1.13
CA ASP A 170 -16.30 0.16 -1.05
C ASP A 170 -16.78 -0.85 0.00
N HIS A 171 -16.20 -2.04 0.03
CA HIS A 171 -16.64 -3.13 0.91
C HIS A 171 -16.09 -3.07 2.34
N TYR A 172 -14.95 -2.41 2.59
CA TYR A 172 -14.29 -2.47 3.90
C TYR A 172 -14.10 -1.11 4.56
N ILE A 173 -14.16 -0.01 3.80
CA ILE A 173 -13.91 1.35 4.28
C ILE A 173 -15.19 2.19 4.29
N PHE A 174 -16.03 2.10 3.25
CA PHE A 174 -17.26 2.91 3.15
C PHE A 174 -18.45 2.40 3.96
N ILE A 175 -18.33 1.23 4.58
CA ILE A 175 -19.34 0.71 5.50
C ILE A 175 -19.30 1.48 6.83
N ALA A 176 -20.44 1.56 7.52
CA ALA A 176 -20.55 2.21 8.82
C ALA A 176 -19.47 1.72 9.81
N ASP A 177 -18.93 2.65 10.61
CA ASP A 177 -17.74 2.44 11.45
C ASP A 177 -17.93 1.37 12.55
N ASP A 178 -19.18 1.08 12.92
CA ASP A 178 -19.55 0.05 13.89
C ASP A 178 -19.28 -1.38 13.40
N SER A 179 -19.29 -1.60 12.08
CA SER A 179 -19.07 -2.91 11.46
C SER A 179 -17.65 -3.45 11.65
N ASN A 180 -16.68 -2.58 11.94
CA ASN A 180 -15.25 -2.92 12.11
C ASN A 180 -14.65 -3.73 10.94
N LEU A 181 -15.26 -3.69 9.74
CA LEU A 181 -14.86 -4.55 8.62
C LEU A 181 -13.46 -4.25 8.09
N HIS A 182 -12.98 -3.01 8.23
CA HIS A 182 -11.59 -2.64 7.92
C HIS A 182 -10.56 -3.52 8.64
N LYS A 183 -10.90 -4.16 9.77
CA LYS A 183 -10.00 -5.07 10.49
C LYS A 183 -9.61 -6.30 9.67
N TYR A 184 -10.44 -6.75 8.73
CA TYR A 184 -10.10 -7.86 7.83
C TYR A 184 -8.95 -7.51 6.86
N LEU A 185 -8.70 -6.21 6.63
CA LEU A 185 -7.56 -5.76 5.82
C LEU A 185 -6.24 -5.84 6.60
N LEU A 186 -6.24 -5.71 7.93
CA LEU A 186 -4.99 -5.57 8.71
C LEU A 186 -3.96 -6.68 8.45
N PRO A 187 -4.31 -7.98 8.41
CA PRO A 187 -3.34 -9.06 8.17
C PRO A 187 -2.64 -8.98 6.81
N LEU A 188 -3.23 -8.29 5.82
CA LEU A 188 -2.69 -8.25 4.46
C LEU A 188 -1.27 -7.69 4.38
N ALA A 189 -0.86 -6.82 5.32
CA ALA A 189 0.51 -6.30 5.34
C ALA A 189 1.57 -7.39 5.56
N ASP A 190 1.26 -8.41 6.36
CA ASP A 190 2.17 -9.52 6.64
C ASP A 190 2.06 -10.63 5.58
N GLU A 191 0.86 -10.84 5.04
CA GLU A 191 0.52 -11.97 4.16
C GLU A 191 0.74 -11.68 2.66
N VAL A 192 0.40 -10.46 2.20
CA VAL A 192 0.39 -10.07 0.77
C VAL A 192 0.89 -8.63 0.54
N PRO A 193 2.12 -8.29 0.97
CA PRO A 193 2.59 -6.90 1.00
C PRO A 193 2.70 -6.24 -0.38
N GLU A 194 2.93 -7.00 -1.45
CA GLU A 194 2.92 -6.47 -2.82
C GLU A 194 1.52 -5.97 -3.22
N PHE A 195 0.47 -6.72 -2.88
CA PHE A 195 -0.92 -6.27 -3.10
C PHE A 195 -1.26 -5.05 -2.25
N VAL A 196 -0.80 -5.03 -0.99
CA VAL A 196 -0.96 -3.89 -0.09
C VAL A 196 -0.35 -2.61 -0.67
N SER A 197 0.75 -2.73 -1.40
CA SER A 197 1.39 -1.58 -2.06
C SER A 197 0.47 -0.91 -3.09
N TYR A 198 -0.28 -1.70 -3.85
CA TYR A 198 -1.33 -1.18 -4.74
C TYR A 198 -2.47 -0.54 -3.96
N PHE A 199 -2.90 -1.17 -2.86
CA PHE A 199 -3.95 -0.61 -2.00
C PHE A 199 -3.55 0.75 -1.46
N VAL A 200 -2.39 0.87 -0.80
CA VAL A 200 -1.87 2.13 -0.27
C VAL A 200 -1.84 3.21 -1.35
N ALA A 201 -1.36 2.88 -2.55
CA ALA A 201 -1.29 3.83 -3.65
C ALA A 201 -2.68 4.26 -4.15
N TYR A 202 -3.65 3.36 -4.28
CA TYR A 202 -4.91 3.69 -4.95
C TYR A 202 -6.11 3.91 -4.03
N SER A 203 -5.99 3.64 -2.72
CA SER A 203 -7.12 3.73 -1.79
C SER A 203 -7.39 5.14 -1.31
N VAL A 204 -6.38 6.02 -1.32
CA VAL A 204 -6.49 7.38 -0.76
C VAL A 204 -7.05 8.35 -1.80
N THR A 205 -8.34 8.59 -1.67
CA THR A 205 -9.14 9.57 -2.41
C THR A 205 -9.85 10.53 -1.45
N LYS A 206 -10.36 11.66 -1.96
CA LYS A 206 -11.14 12.63 -1.19
C LYS A 206 -12.24 12.00 -0.32
N ASP A 207 -12.99 11.05 -0.87
CA ASP A 207 -14.15 10.45 -0.20
C ASP A 207 -13.75 9.34 0.79
N SER A 208 -12.61 8.69 0.54
CA SER A 208 -12.07 7.60 1.34
C SER A 208 -11.33 8.04 2.62
N LEU A 209 -11.15 9.35 2.84
CA LEU A 209 -10.46 9.92 3.99
C LEU A 209 -11.26 9.75 5.29
N ARG A 210 -11.44 8.51 5.72
CA ARG A 210 -12.22 8.09 6.89
C ARG A 210 -11.34 7.41 7.91
N GLN A 211 -11.75 7.45 9.17
CA GLN A 211 -11.01 6.86 10.28
C GLN A 211 -10.63 5.39 10.02
N SER A 212 -11.54 4.60 9.44
CA SER A 212 -11.33 3.19 9.07
C SER A 212 -10.14 3.00 8.12
N LEU A 213 -10.00 3.81 7.06
CA LEU A 213 -8.86 3.75 6.16
C LEU A 213 -7.57 4.12 6.87
N PHE A 214 -7.58 5.18 7.67
CA PHE A 214 -6.41 5.65 8.39
C PHE A 214 -5.90 4.67 9.44
N MET A 215 -6.80 3.92 10.10
CA MET A 215 -6.39 2.83 10.98
C MET A 215 -5.63 1.72 10.23
N VAL A 216 -6.09 1.38 9.01
CA VAL A 216 -5.43 0.39 8.16
C VAL A 216 -4.08 0.90 7.67
N LEU A 217 -4.03 2.12 7.09
CA LEU A 217 -2.80 2.73 6.62
C LEU A 217 -1.78 2.92 7.75
N ASN A 218 -2.21 3.36 8.93
CA ASN A 218 -1.35 3.48 10.08
C ASN A 218 -0.73 2.13 10.46
N HIS A 219 -1.54 1.08 10.55
CA HIS A 219 -1.05 -0.26 10.87
C HIS A 219 -0.01 -0.76 9.86
N TRP A 220 -0.24 -0.53 8.57
CA TRP A 220 0.64 -1.03 7.51
C TRP A 220 1.92 -0.20 7.35
N LEU A 221 1.81 1.12 7.39
CA LEU A 221 2.92 2.05 7.09
C LEU A 221 3.83 2.31 8.29
N THR A 222 3.37 2.00 9.50
CA THR A 222 4.21 2.00 10.73
C THR A 222 4.55 0.59 11.22
N GLY A 223 4.05 -0.44 10.51
CA GLY A 223 4.25 -1.84 10.87
C GLY A 223 5.57 -2.43 10.37
N ARG A 224 5.80 -3.72 10.68
CA ARG A 224 7.05 -4.45 10.38
C ARG A 224 7.40 -4.56 8.89
N ARG A 225 6.40 -4.46 8.01
CA ARG A 225 6.56 -4.62 6.55
C ARG A 225 6.52 -3.29 5.80
N SER A 226 6.51 -2.16 6.49
CA SER A 226 6.43 -0.83 5.89
C SER A 226 7.52 -0.60 4.85
N ASP A 227 8.77 -0.97 5.15
CA ASP A 227 9.91 -0.83 4.24
C ASP A 227 9.70 -1.58 2.93
N LEU A 228 9.15 -2.80 2.98
CA LEU A 228 8.90 -3.63 1.81
C LEU A 228 7.74 -3.09 0.98
N ILE A 229 6.67 -2.61 1.62
CA ILE A 229 5.54 -1.94 0.96
C ILE A 229 6.05 -0.68 0.23
N MET A 230 6.84 0.15 0.92
CA MET A 230 7.36 1.37 0.34
C MET A 230 8.40 1.13 -0.75
N ALA A 231 9.24 0.10 -0.61
CA ALA A 231 10.17 -0.31 -1.66
C ALA A 231 9.41 -0.67 -2.94
N PHE A 232 8.36 -1.50 -2.84
CA PHE A 232 7.56 -1.88 -4.02
C PHE A 232 6.88 -0.69 -4.70
N ILE A 233 6.29 0.22 -3.91
CA ILE A 233 5.70 1.47 -4.43
C ILE A 233 6.74 2.27 -5.22
N LYS A 234 7.95 2.44 -4.65
CA LYS A 234 9.05 3.19 -5.25
C LYS A 234 9.62 2.52 -6.51
N GLU A 235 9.73 1.20 -6.50
CA GLU A 235 10.31 0.42 -7.61
C GLU A 235 9.35 0.25 -8.79
N THR A 236 8.04 0.44 -8.59
CA THR A 236 7.03 0.33 -9.65
C THR A 236 6.67 1.73 -10.19
N PRO A 237 7.18 2.17 -11.36
CA PRO A 237 7.16 3.58 -11.76
C PRO A 237 5.77 4.21 -11.85
N VAL A 238 4.78 3.43 -12.29
CA VAL A 238 3.39 3.88 -12.44
C VAL A 238 2.74 4.09 -11.08
N VAL A 239 3.03 3.18 -10.14
CA VAL A 239 2.53 3.24 -8.76
C VAL A 239 3.22 4.39 -8.03
N ALA A 240 4.55 4.52 -8.16
CA ALA A 240 5.32 5.65 -7.62
C ALA A 240 4.77 6.99 -8.11
N LYS A 241 4.49 7.11 -9.42
CA LYS A 241 3.92 8.33 -9.99
C LYS A 241 2.56 8.67 -9.40
N HIS A 242 1.65 7.70 -9.35
CA HIS A 242 0.33 7.93 -8.76
C HIS A 242 0.42 8.27 -7.27
N PHE A 243 1.28 7.56 -6.53
CA PHE A 243 1.51 7.82 -5.12
C PHE A 243 1.99 9.25 -4.89
N ALA A 244 3.02 9.68 -5.63
CA ALA A 244 3.62 11.00 -5.49
C ALA A 244 2.67 12.16 -5.85
N SER A 245 1.87 12.01 -6.90
CA SER A 245 1.05 13.09 -7.45
C SER A 245 -0.42 13.09 -6.98
N VAL A 246 -0.90 11.99 -6.40
CA VAL A 246 -2.31 11.84 -5.98
C VAL A 246 -2.41 11.46 -4.52
N THR A 247 -1.88 10.29 -4.14
CA THR A 247 -2.05 9.70 -2.81
C THR A 247 -1.41 10.56 -1.72
N PHE A 248 -0.15 10.92 -1.92
CA PHE A 248 0.63 11.71 -0.97
C PHE A 248 -0.01 13.07 -0.69
N PRO A 249 -0.44 13.87 -1.70
CA PRO A 249 -1.20 15.07 -1.45
C PRO A 249 -2.40 14.90 -0.52
N TYR A 250 -3.23 13.87 -0.73
CA TYR A 250 -4.39 13.63 0.12
C TYR A 250 -4.01 13.20 1.55
N MET A 251 -2.90 12.48 1.72
CA MET A 251 -2.36 12.16 3.05
C MET A 251 -1.93 13.44 3.78
N VAL A 252 -1.31 14.40 3.08
CA VAL A 252 -0.96 15.71 3.65
C VAL A 252 -2.21 16.52 4.02
N VAL A 253 -3.22 16.56 3.13
CA VAL A 253 -4.51 17.22 3.43
C VAL A 253 -5.11 16.67 4.72
N HIS A 254 -5.18 15.34 4.85
CA HIS A 254 -5.71 14.72 6.06
C HIS A 254 -4.87 15.05 7.30
N ASP A 255 -3.54 15.01 7.19
CA ASP A 255 -2.64 15.35 8.30
C ASP A 255 -2.85 16.79 8.80
N CYS A 256 -3.02 17.74 7.88
CA CYS A 256 -3.39 19.12 8.21
C CYS A 256 -4.79 19.23 8.84
N CYS A 257 -5.74 18.37 8.48
CA CYS A 257 -7.10 18.41 9.01
C CYS A 257 -7.30 17.65 10.33
N VAL A 258 -6.42 16.71 10.69
CA VAL A 258 -6.53 15.95 11.95
C VAL A 258 -5.54 16.46 13.01
N GLY A 259 -4.42 17.05 12.57
CA GLY A 259 -3.37 17.59 13.42
C GLY A 259 -2.20 16.62 13.62
N GLY A 260 -1.18 17.06 14.35
CA GLY A 260 0.12 16.37 14.44
C GLY A 260 0.15 15.03 15.20
N ILE A 261 1.36 14.57 15.52
CA ILE A 261 1.69 13.19 15.95
C ILE A 261 0.80 12.57 17.05
N TYR A 262 0.27 13.37 17.97
CA TYR A 262 -0.60 12.89 19.06
C TYR A 262 -2.04 12.60 18.63
N LYS A 263 -2.45 13.14 17.47
CA LYS A 263 -3.81 13.00 16.91
C LYS A 263 -3.80 12.18 15.62
N ASN A 264 -2.77 12.34 14.80
CA ASN A 264 -2.58 11.58 13.58
C ASN A 264 -1.25 10.79 13.64
N PRO A 265 -1.30 9.46 13.82
CA PRO A 265 -0.09 8.65 13.88
C PRO A 265 0.63 8.58 12.52
N LEU A 266 -0.06 8.89 11.41
CA LEU A 266 0.59 9.00 10.10
C LEU A 266 1.43 10.27 9.92
N HIS A 267 1.34 11.26 10.83
CA HIS A 267 2.12 12.49 10.74
C HIS A 267 3.63 12.20 10.64
N GLY A 268 4.16 11.30 11.47
CA GLY A 268 5.57 10.92 11.42
C GLY A 268 5.94 10.26 10.08
N PHE A 269 5.03 9.43 9.55
CA PHE A 269 5.23 8.77 8.27
C PHE A 269 5.22 9.75 7.08
N THR A 270 4.19 10.61 6.97
CA THR A 270 4.06 11.58 5.88
C THR A 270 5.25 12.56 5.84
N THR A 271 5.80 12.89 7.01
CA THR A 271 6.93 13.81 7.13
C THR A 271 8.27 13.13 6.81
N MET A 272 8.45 11.86 7.20
CA MET A 272 9.60 11.05 6.79
C MET A 272 9.69 10.88 5.27
N LEU A 273 8.55 10.80 4.57
CA LEU A 273 8.55 10.63 3.11
C LEU A 273 9.33 11.72 2.38
N TYR A 274 9.28 12.98 2.84
CA TYR A 274 10.08 14.05 2.24
C TYR A 274 11.58 13.76 2.24
N ALA A 275 12.10 13.18 3.33
CA ALA A 275 13.52 12.84 3.45
C ALA A 275 13.90 11.57 2.67
N ASP A 276 13.01 10.57 2.65
CA ASP A 276 13.30 9.23 2.11
C ASP A 276 12.88 9.04 0.64
N TRP A 277 12.09 9.96 0.07
CA TRP A 277 11.64 9.89 -1.32
C TRP A 277 12.67 10.49 -2.29
N LYS A 278 13.76 9.77 -2.49
CA LYS A 278 14.89 10.17 -3.36
C LYS A 278 14.81 9.53 -4.76
N ILE A 279 13.60 9.43 -5.32
CA ILE A 279 13.34 8.82 -6.63
C ILE A 279 12.50 9.74 -7.51
N SER A 280 12.45 9.44 -8.81
CA SER A 280 11.59 10.13 -9.77
C SER A 280 10.29 9.33 -10.02
N PRO A 281 9.11 9.97 -10.09
CA PRO A 281 8.89 11.40 -9.87
C PRO A 281 8.98 11.78 -8.38
N SER A 282 9.39 13.02 -8.10
CA SER A 282 9.39 13.57 -6.75
C SER A 282 7.96 13.65 -6.20
N LEU A 283 7.81 13.63 -4.88
CA LEU A 283 6.53 13.93 -4.22
C LEU A 283 6.02 15.29 -4.68
N GLU A 284 4.70 15.46 -4.77
CA GLU A 284 4.08 16.74 -5.14
C GLU A 284 3.30 17.30 -3.95
N LEU A 285 3.64 18.50 -3.49
CA LEU A 285 2.86 19.18 -2.44
C LEU A 285 1.77 20.10 -3.01
N ARG A 286 1.95 20.59 -4.24
CA ARG A 286 1.03 21.55 -4.87
C ARG A 286 -0.44 21.09 -4.87
N PRO A 287 -0.78 19.85 -5.26
CA PRO A 287 -2.19 19.43 -5.24
C PRO A 287 -2.82 19.49 -3.84
N ALA A 288 -2.04 19.23 -2.78
CA ALA A 288 -2.55 19.34 -1.41
C ALA A 288 -2.86 20.79 -1.04
N LEU A 289 -1.97 21.72 -1.41
CA LEU A 289 -2.16 23.16 -1.17
C LEU A 289 -3.39 23.69 -1.92
N GLU A 290 -3.60 23.24 -3.16
CA GLU A 290 -4.80 23.61 -3.94
C GLU A 290 -6.08 23.13 -3.22
N ILE A 291 -6.13 21.88 -2.78
CA ILE A 291 -7.27 21.33 -2.02
C ILE A 291 -7.50 22.11 -0.72
N LEU A 292 -6.45 22.36 0.06
CA LEU A 292 -6.55 23.10 1.32
C LEU A 292 -6.98 24.55 1.08
N SER A 293 -6.53 25.18 0.00
CA SER A 293 -6.87 26.57 -0.33
C SER A 293 -8.35 26.77 -0.69
N GLU A 294 -8.97 25.76 -1.27
CA GLU A 294 -10.39 25.79 -1.67
C GLU A 294 -11.33 25.28 -0.56
N THR A 295 -10.79 24.67 0.50
CA THR A 295 -11.60 24.10 1.60
C THR A 295 -12.35 25.21 2.35
N ALA A 296 -13.62 24.98 2.70
CA ALA A 296 -14.48 25.96 3.38
C ALA A 296 -14.49 25.81 4.91
N ASP A 297 -14.18 24.63 5.43
CA ASP A 297 -14.19 24.34 6.87
C ASP A 297 -12.77 24.31 7.44
N TYR A 298 -12.34 25.44 7.99
CA TYR A 298 -11.05 25.60 8.67
C TYR A 298 -11.12 25.33 10.18
N SER A 299 -12.27 24.88 10.71
CA SER A 299 -12.40 24.63 12.15
C SER A 299 -11.53 23.47 12.65
N VAL A 300 -11.19 22.55 11.75
CA VAL A 300 -10.33 21.38 12.02
C VAL A 300 -8.92 21.55 11.43
N PHE A 301 -8.66 22.64 10.72
CA PHE A 301 -7.41 22.88 10.00
C PHE A 301 -6.28 23.33 10.95
N ASP A 302 -5.19 22.59 10.94
CA ASP A 302 -4.00 22.87 11.73
C ASP A 302 -2.93 23.59 10.88
N ARG A 303 -2.92 24.93 10.98
CA ARG A 303 -1.97 25.80 10.25
C ARG A 303 -0.51 25.47 10.53
N ASN A 304 -0.24 24.99 11.74
CA ASN A 304 1.10 24.67 12.21
C ASN A 304 1.63 23.44 11.45
N ILE A 305 0.79 22.43 11.26
CA ILE A 305 1.12 21.24 10.48
C ILE A 305 1.31 21.59 8.99
N LEU A 306 0.50 22.51 8.45
CA LEU A 306 0.73 23.00 7.09
C LEU A 306 2.11 23.66 6.93
N CYS A 307 2.46 24.58 7.83
CA CYS A 307 3.77 25.25 7.81
C CYS A 307 4.91 24.23 7.84
N TYR A 308 4.73 23.15 8.60
CA TYR A 308 5.71 22.08 8.67
C TYR A 308 5.86 21.33 7.35
N HIS A 309 4.76 20.95 6.68
CA HIS A 309 4.81 20.32 5.35
C HIS A 309 5.44 21.24 4.29
N VAL A 310 5.11 22.54 4.31
CA VAL A 310 5.70 23.54 3.39
C VAL A 310 7.21 23.65 3.62
N HIS A 311 7.65 23.65 4.88
CA HIS A 311 9.07 23.67 5.22
C HIS A 311 9.81 22.42 4.71
N LEU A 312 9.27 21.22 4.96
CA LEU A 312 9.89 19.98 4.50
C LEU A 312 9.91 19.88 2.97
N ALA A 313 8.86 20.32 2.29
CA ALA A 313 8.82 20.36 0.83
C ALA A 313 9.83 21.35 0.25
N LYS A 314 10.04 22.51 0.88
CA LYS A 314 11.11 23.46 0.53
C LYS A 314 12.48 22.80 0.67
N LEU A 315 12.77 22.17 1.81
CA LEU A 315 14.05 21.49 2.06
C LEU A 315 14.31 20.32 1.10
N SER A 316 13.23 19.65 0.68
CA SER A 316 13.30 18.54 -0.28
C SER A 316 13.29 19.02 -1.73
N HIS A 317 13.32 20.34 -1.98
CA HIS A 317 13.26 20.97 -3.30
C HIS A 317 12.02 20.57 -4.13
N VAL A 318 10.92 20.21 -3.45
CA VAL A 318 9.63 19.82 -4.03
C VAL A 318 8.71 21.03 -4.22
N LEU A 319 8.91 22.09 -3.44
CA LEU A 319 8.11 23.32 -3.50
C LEU A 319 9.02 24.55 -3.55
N THR A 320 8.78 25.42 -4.53
CA THR A 320 9.45 26.73 -4.60
C THR A 320 8.56 27.85 -4.05
N GLN A 321 9.17 28.98 -3.72
CA GLN A 321 8.43 30.18 -3.29
C GLN A 321 7.47 30.66 -4.38
N LYS A 322 7.85 30.51 -5.66
CA LYS A 322 7.00 30.87 -6.80
C LYS A 322 5.75 29.99 -6.84
N ASP A 323 5.91 28.67 -6.69
CA ASP A 323 4.77 27.75 -6.70
C ASP A 323 3.77 28.08 -5.60
N LEU A 324 4.25 28.43 -4.40
CA LEU A 324 3.40 28.84 -3.29
C LEU A 324 2.65 30.15 -3.60
N MET A 325 3.35 31.14 -4.17
CA MET A 325 2.74 32.42 -4.55
C MET A 325 1.64 32.24 -5.59
N ASP A 326 1.87 31.39 -6.61
CA ASP A 326 0.88 31.10 -7.65
C ASP A 326 -0.43 30.53 -7.06
N ILE A 327 -0.34 29.76 -5.96
CA ILE A 327 -1.51 29.18 -5.27
C ILE A 327 -2.19 30.22 -4.37
N LEU A 328 -1.42 31.02 -3.64
CA LEU A 328 -1.96 32.06 -2.75
C LEU A 328 -2.68 33.16 -3.54
N ASP A 329 -2.17 33.53 -4.70
CA ASP A 329 -2.74 34.57 -5.56
C ASP A 329 -3.89 34.03 -6.44
N ASN A 330 -4.18 32.73 -6.39
CA ASN A 330 -5.31 32.13 -7.11
C ASN A 330 -6.66 32.74 -6.63
N PRO A 331 -7.52 33.19 -7.55
CA PRO A 331 -8.83 33.76 -7.20
C PRO A 331 -9.71 32.81 -6.39
N LYS A 332 -9.59 31.49 -6.62
CA LYS A 332 -10.39 30.47 -5.92
C LYS A 332 -9.97 30.23 -4.47
N SER A 333 -8.74 30.59 -4.12
CA SER A 333 -8.22 30.41 -2.76
C SER A 333 -9.00 31.25 -1.76
N SER A 334 -9.38 30.63 -0.64
CA SER A 334 -10.18 31.26 0.40
C SER A 334 -9.47 32.45 1.05
N LEU A 335 -10.25 33.35 1.64
CA LEU A 335 -9.70 34.51 2.39
C LEU A 335 -8.85 34.07 3.57
N TYR A 336 -9.24 32.99 4.26
CA TYR A 336 -8.47 32.45 5.38
C TYR A 336 -7.12 31.92 4.90
N PHE A 337 -7.09 31.11 3.85
CA PHE A 337 -5.85 30.57 3.32
C PHE A 337 -4.91 31.69 2.83
N LYS A 338 -5.48 32.72 2.19
CA LYS A 338 -4.75 33.94 1.81
C LYS A 338 -4.16 34.69 3.01
N SER A 339 -4.83 34.69 4.17
CA SER A 339 -4.29 35.34 5.37
C SER A 339 -3.03 34.66 5.94
N LEU A 340 -2.78 33.40 5.56
CA LEU A 340 -1.55 32.68 5.93
C LEU A 340 -0.34 33.07 5.07
N LYS A 341 -0.50 33.98 4.10
CA LYS A 341 0.55 34.34 3.13
C LYS A 341 1.86 34.75 3.79
N ASP A 342 1.83 35.66 4.75
CA ASP A 342 3.05 36.15 5.39
C ASP A 342 3.76 35.03 6.17
N GLU A 343 3.00 34.24 6.95
CA GLU A 343 3.51 33.10 7.72
C GLU A 343 4.15 32.03 6.83
N LEU A 344 3.49 31.67 5.71
CA LEU A 344 4.02 30.67 4.78
C LEU A 344 5.22 31.18 3.97
N LEU A 345 5.30 32.49 3.70
CA LEU A 345 6.45 33.08 3.01
C LEU A 345 7.66 33.24 3.92
N GLU A 346 7.46 33.50 5.22
CA GLU A 346 8.55 33.51 6.20
C GLU A 346 9.33 32.19 6.21
N ILE A 347 8.67 31.06 5.93
CA ILE A 347 9.29 29.73 5.79
C ILE A 347 10.44 29.72 4.77
N PHE A 348 10.31 30.50 3.69
CA PHE A 348 11.33 30.58 2.65
C PHE A 348 12.54 31.41 3.10
N GLY A 349 12.37 32.31 4.06
CA GLY A 349 13.46 33.09 4.67
C GLY A 349 14.29 32.34 5.71
N PHE A 350 13.77 31.28 6.33
CA PHE A 350 14.48 30.52 7.38
C PHE A 350 15.53 29.54 6.82
N GLN A 351 16.68 29.44 7.51
CA GLN A 351 17.66 28.36 7.32
C GLN A 351 17.22 27.07 8.04
N GLU A 352 17.77 25.91 7.66
CA GLU A 352 17.35 24.53 8.07
C GLU A 352 16.95 24.33 9.54
N PHE A 353 17.56 25.06 10.49
CA PHE A 353 17.37 24.84 11.93
C PHE A 353 16.46 25.87 12.63
N GLU A 354 16.02 26.94 11.97
CA GLU A 354 15.34 28.06 12.66
C GLU A 354 13.85 27.84 12.93
N ILE A 355 13.16 27.06 12.10
CA ILE A 355 11.71 26.78 12.25
C ILE A 355 11.44 25.79 13.39
N LEU A 356 12.30 24.77 13.54
CA LEU A 356 12.19 23.76 14.61
C LEU A 356 12.25 24.38 16.01
N ILE A 357 12.90 25.52 16.17
CA ILE A 357 13.03 26.24 17.45
C ILE A 357 11.96 27.32 17.60
N LYS A 358 11.60 28.04 16.51
CA LYS A 358 10.65 29.16 16.56
C LYS A 358 9.18 28.76 16.48
N VAL A 359 8.85 27.69 15.76
CA VAL A 359 7.46 27.28 15.52
C VAL A 359 7.07 26.08 16.40
N PHE A 360 8.02 25.22 16.79
CA PHE A 360 7.71 23.98 17.53
C PHE A 360 8.76 23.53 18.57
N PRO A 361 8.84 24.20 19.74
CA PRO A 361 9.73 23.77 20.82
C PRO A 361 9.44 22.34 21.34
N GLU A 362 8.21 21.83 21.18
CA GLU A 362 7.79 20.50 21.66
C GLU A 362 8.08 19.34 20.67
N ILE A 363 8.19 19.61 19.36
CA ILE A 363 8.42 18.57 18.33
C ILE A 363 9.93 18.25 18.19
N SER A 364 10.79 19.23 18.47
CA SER A 364 12.26 19.13 18.43
C SER A 364 12.82 17.98 19.30
N ALA A 365 12.19 17.69 20.43
CA ALA A 365 12.65 16.66 21.37
C ALA A 365 12.49 15.22 20.83
N ASN A 366 11.49 14.95 19.99
CA ASN A 366 11.13 13.59 19.58
C ASN A 366 11.58 13.23 18.16
N MET A 367 11.77 14.23 17.28
CA MET A 367 12.35 14.01 15.94
C MET A 367 13.77 13.45 16.01
N SER A 368 14.57 13.86 17.01
CA SER A 368 15.93 13.34 17.19
C SER A 368 15.98 11.83 17.50
N VAL A 369 14.86 11.24 17.93
CA VAL A 369 14.73 9.79 18.18
C VAL A 369 14.36 9.01 16.91
N MET A 370 13.68 9.64 15.93
CA MET A 370 13.25 8.97 14.69
C MET A 370 14.28 9.04 13.55
N PHE A 371 15.12 10.09 13.47
CA PHE A 371 16.21 10.18 12.46
C PHE A 371 17.48 9.39 12.83
N ALA A 372 17.47 8.69 13.95
CA ALA A 372 18.61 7.90 14.41
C ALA A 372 18.89 6.65 13.55
N ASN A 373 17.92 6.16 12.75
CA ASN A 373 18.02 4.84 12.12
C ASN A 373 18.25 4.81 10.60
N SER A 374 18.45 5.94 9.91
CA SER A 374 18.66 5.97 8.46
C SER A 374 19.90 6.74 8.01
N ARG A 375 21.06 6.43 8.61
CA ARG A 375 22.38 6.72 8.00
C ARG A 375 23.25 5.47 7.98
N SER A 376 23.18 4.74 6.87
CA SER A 376 24.28 3.86 6.48
C SER A 376 25.38 4.70 5.81
N ASN A 377 26.62 4.49 6.28
CA ASN A 377 27.89 4.98 5.75
C ASN A 377 28.27 6.46 5.93
N GLN A 378 28.76 6.81 7.13
CA GLN A 378 29.96 7.65 7.23
C GLN A 378 30.68 7.44 8.58
N ALA A 379 31.95 7.01 8.49
CA ALA A 379 32.99 6.98 9.53
C ALA A 379 32.61 6.40 10.92
N ASN A 380 33.07 5.16 11.11
CA ASN A 380 32.97 4.32 12.30
C ASN A 380 33.56 4.99 13.57
N ASN A 381 32.71 5.59 14.41
CA ASN A 381 33.08 6.07 15.75
C ASN A 381 32.45 5.26 16.90
N GLY A 382 31.81 4.12 16.61
CA GLY A 382 31.25 3.22 17.63
C GLY A 382 30.01 3.73 18.36
N TYR A 383 29.43 4.86 17.93
CA TYR A 383 28.17 5.41 18.46
C TYR A 383 27.06 5.23 17.42
N LEU A 384 25.88 4.81 17.88
CA LEU A 384 24.66 4.66 17.09
C LEU A 384 24.02 6.01 16.78
N VAL A 385 24.11 6.95 17.73
CA VAL A 385 23.59 8.31 17.61
C VAL A 385 24.54 9.25 18.34
N GLU A 386 24.80 10.44 17.79
CA GLU A 386 25.50 11.52 18.49
C GLU A 386 24.97 12.90 18.10
N PHE A 387 24.82 13.81 19.08
CA PHE A 387 24.48 15.21 18.84
C PHE A 387 24.89 16.10 20.02
N LYS A 388 25.04 17.41 19.77
CA LYS A 388 25.45 18.40 20.78
C LYS A 388 24.24 18.80 21.63
N ALA A 389 24.30 18.57 22.93
CA ALA A 389 23.25 18.98 23.87
C ALA A 389 23.83 19.25 25.27
N GLY A 390 23.25 20.23 25.98
CA GLY A 390 23.53 20.49 27.40
C GLY A 390 22.75 19.55 28.32
N ARG A 391 22.95 19.69 29.63
CA ARG A 391 22.18 18.96 30.65
C ARG A 391 21.58 19.92 31.68
N SER A 392 20.65 19.45 32.48
CA SER A 392 20.09 20.21 33.61
C SER A 392 20.18 19.40 34.89
N ASN A 393 20.48 20.07 35.99
CA ASN A 393 20.59 19.46 37.31
C ASN A 393 19.42 19.88 38.19
N LEU A 394 18.93 18.96 39.01
CA LEU A 394 17.96 19.24 40.07
C LEU A 394 18.70 19.81 41.28
N GLN A 395 18.39 21.05 41.65
CA GLN A 395 18.89 21.73 42.84
C GLN A 395 17.76 21.91 43.86
N ALA A 396 18.12 22.10 45.13
CA ALA A 396 17.15 22.45 46.16
C ALA A 396 16.45 23.78 45.81
N GLY A 397 15.12 23.81 45.92
CA GLY A 397 14.30 25.00 45.73
C GLY A 397 14.21 25.83 47.00
N SER A 398 13.35 26.85 46.97
CA SER A 398 13.16 27.77 48.10
C SER A 398 12.44 27.16 49.31
N THR A 399 11.84 25.98 49.16
CA THR A 399 11.19 25.22 50.23
C THR A 399 11.66 23.77 50.20
N VAL A 400 11.59 23.08 51.34
CA VAL A 400 12.08 21.70 51.51
C VAL A 400 11.46 20.72 50.50
N ASP A 401 10.22 20.96 50.08
CA ASP A 401 9.48 20.10 49.15
C ASP A 401 9.60 20.51 47.67
N ARG A 402 10.32 21.59 47.36
CA ARG A 402 10.48 22.06 45.97
C ARG A 402 11.89 21.83 45.48
N ARG A 403 12.02 21.25 44.29
CA ARG A 403 13.29 21.19 43.54
C ARG A 403 13.22 22.14 42.35
N LYS A 404 14.34 22.77 42.02
CA LYS A 404 14.51 23.64 40.86
C LYS A 404 15.37 22.94 39.83
N VAL A 405 14.96 22.97 38.58
CA VAL A 405 15.78 22.54 37.45
C VAL A 405 16.68 23.71 37.04
N VAL A 406 18.00 23.48 37.04
CA VAL A 406 19.00 24.49 36.66
C VAL A 406 19.83 23.96 35.52
N ALA A 407 19.84 24.69 34.40
CA ALA A 407 20.63 24.35 33.23
C ALA A 407 22.13 24.42 33.55
N ASP A 408 22.84 23.35 33.22
CA ASP A 408 24.30 23.31 33.23
C ASP A 408 24.82 24.05 32.00
N LYS A 409 25.76 24.98 32.20
CA LYS A 409 26.30 25.82 31.11
C LYS A 409 27.38 25.09 30.29
N THR A 410 27.82 23.91 30.73
CA THR A 410 28.87 23.13 30.06
C THR A 410 28.41 22.62 28.70
N LYS A 411 29.29 22.68 27.71
CA LYS A 411 29.01 22.16 26.37
C LYS A 411 29.05 20.63 26.37
N GLY A 412 27.92 19.98 26.13
CA GLY A 412 27.82 18.52 26.10
C GLY A 412 27.69 17.90 24.72
N LEU A 413 27.94 16.60 24.67
CA LEU A 413 27.64 15.69 23.57
C LEU A 413 26.83 14.53 24.14
N VAL A 414 25.62 14.33 23.64
CA VAL A 414 24.83 13.13 23.91
C VAL A 414 25.16 12.10 22.85
N PHE A 415 25.38 10.86 23.27
CA PHE A 415 25.58 9.75 22.33
C PHE A 415 24.98 8.46 22.86
N ILE A 416 24.60 7.58 21.95
CA ILE A 416 24.11 6.23 22.25
C ILE A 416 25.11 5.23 21.71
N LYS A 417 25.49 4.23 22.50
CA LYS A 417 26.34 3.12 22.05
C LYS A 417 25.75 1.78 22.46
N GLN A 418 26.02 0.76 21.66
CA GLN A 418 25.76 -0.63 22.03
C GLN A 418 27.06 -1.27 22.51
N SER A 419 27.05 -1.84 23.71
CA SER A 419 28.18 -2.59 24.26
C SER A 419 28.23 -4.01 23.71
N SER A 420 29.34 -4.71 23.96
CA SER A 420 29.56 -6.09 23.50
C SER A 420 28.57 -7.11 24.08
N ASP A 421 27.94 -6.78 25.21
CA ASP A 421 26.86 -7.57 25.83
C ASP A 421 25.47 -7.24 25.23
N GLN A 422 25.43 -6.49 24.13
CA GLN A 422 24.24 -6.01 23.42
C GLN A 422 23.38 -4.99 24.19
N LEU A 423 23.82 -4.52 25.36
CA LEU A 423 23.11 -3.46 26.09
C LEU A 423 23.31 -2.09 25.44
N MET A 424 22.29 -1.26 25.59
CA MET A 424 22.25 0.11 25.06
C MET A 424 22.62 1.10 26.15
N HIS A 425 23.64 1.92 25.91
CA HIS A 425 24.07 2.98 26.80
C HIS A 425 23.68 4.34 26.22
N PHE A 426 22.92 5.11 26.99
CA PHE A 426 22.66 6.52 26.74
C PHE A 426 23.64 7.35 27.57
N CYS A 427 24.54 8.08 26.92
CA CYS A 427 25.65 8.74 27.59
C CYS A 427 25.69 10.26 27.33
N TRP A 428 26.21 11.00 28.31
CA TRP A 428 26.54 12.42 28.16
C TRP A 428 28.03 12.66 28.42
N LYS A 429 28.70 13.28 27.45
CA LYS A 429 30.12 13.65 27.50
C LYS A 429 30.29 15.15 27.56
N ASN A 430 31.06 15.62 28.53
CA ASN A 430 31.53 16.99 28.57
C ASN A 430 32.54 17.21 27.43
N ARG A 431 32.25 18.16 26.53
CA ARG A 431 33.11 18.44 25.37
C ARG A 431 34.31 19.32 25.69
N GLU A 432 34.28 20.01 26.82
CA GLU A 432 35.38 20.87 27.27
C GLU A 432 36.46 20.03 27.97
N THR A 433 36.06 19.03 28.76
CA THR A 433 36.99 18.15 29.48
C THR A 433 37.20 16.79 28.83
N GLY A 434 36.28 16.37 27.95
CA GLY A 434 36.28 15.03 27.35
C GLY A 434 35.76 13.92 28.25
N ALA A 435 35.34 14.22 29.48
CA ALA A 435 34.85 13.21 30.43
C ALA A 435 33.41 12.75 30.09
N VAL A 436 33.16 11.45 30.14
CA VAL A 436 31.80 10.88 30.12
C VAL A 436 31.29 10.88 31.55
N VAL A 437 30.20 11.61 31.80
CA VAL A 437 29.68 11.87 33.14
C VAL A 437 28.47 11.00 33.46
N ASP A 438 27.66 10.71 32.45
CA ASP A 438 26.45 9.91 32.52
C ASP A 438 26.46 8.83 31.42
#